data_AF-T1DSX1-F1
#
_entry.id   AF-T1DSX1-F1
#
_cell.length_a   1.000
_cell.length_b   1.000
_cell.length_c   1.000
_cell.angle_alpha   90.00
_cell.angle_beta   90.00
_cell.angle_gamma   90.00
#
_symmetry.space_group_name_H-M   'P 1'
#
loop_
_entity.id
_entity.type
_entity.pdbx_description
1 polymer ?
#
loop_
_entity_poly.entity_id
_entity_poly.type
_entity_poly.pdbx_seq_one_letter_code
_entity_poly.pdbx_strand_id
1 'polypeptide(L)'
;MRLTVVAIALGLVALTSAAYYPASQPVTGVKYADKDFLFKQKFFFEVLRNIHLPLQFQEYLPYTQTYITEESKYVNYSEVVEFFNYYKAGGFLPKGELFSIYNREHMTQTYFLFTFFYNTVDFDTFYKNVVFARENMNEGMFIHALTMAVFHHPQLKGFVLPAIYEIYPYYFFNTDVIHSVTFRKMYDQKFGFVSNGKYNVVYSNYTAVYPVEYYGEDKLSYFTEDIGLNAYYYYFMMDYPYFIGTDKFNLNKDRRGELYVYMYQQLIARYYLERQVNFMGPIEEFDYEFPLKTGYWSKLSYYNGIPFFVRNDYYLQGLLLSGQPAEGLRGSSPSGYRQGLLLPGGWIQDRSAQTRVCGLLRKHALR
;
A
#
# COMPACT_ATOMS: atom_id res chain seq x y z
N MET A 1 -9.42 35.40 36.91
CA MET A 1 -10.54 34.92 36.06
C MET A 1 -10.62 35.62 34.70
N ARG A 2 -10.64 36.95 34.60
CA ARG A 2 -10.73 37.63 33.28
C ARG A 2 -9.48 37.42 32.40
N LEU A 3 -8.28 37.50 32.99
CA LEU A 3 -7.02 37.30 32.26
C LEU A 3 -6.80 35.85 31.79
N THR A 4 -7.25 34.87 32.57
CA THR A 4 -7.17 33.44 32.23
C THR A 4 -8.12 33.08 31.09
N VAL A 5 -9.31 33.67 31.05
CA VAL A 5 -10.25 33.49 29.92
C VAL A 5 -9.69 34.11 28.64
N VAL A 6 -9.06 35.28 28.73
CA VAL A 6 -8.40 35.93 27.57
C VAL A 6 -7.21 35.11 27.08
N ALA A 7 -6.41 34.53 27.97
CA ALA A 7 -5.28 33.67 27.57
C ALA A 7 -5.75 32.38 26.88
N ILE A 8 -6.83 31.76 27.36
CA ILE A 8 -7.43 30.57 26.74
C ILE A 8 -8.03 30.92 25.38
N ALA A 9 -8.72 32.05 25.27
CA ALA A 9 -9.28 32.52 24.00
C ALA A 9 -8.17 32.83 22.98
N LEU A 10 -7.08 33.49 23.38
CA LEU A 10 -5.93 33.76 22.51
C LEU A 10 -5.19 32.47 22.12
N GLY A 11 -5.08 31.50 23.02
CA GLY A 11 -4.52 30.17 22.72
C GLY A 11 -5.37 29.38 21.72
N LEU A 12 -6.70 29.45 21.84
CA LEU A 12 -7.62 28.84 20.88
C LEU A 12 -7.55 29.52 19.50
N VAL A 13 -7.45 30.84 19.46
CA VAL A 13 -7.27 31.58 18.19
C VAL A 13 -5.94 31.21 17.54
N ALA A 14 -4.85 31.10 18.31
CA ALA A 14 -3.55 30.66 17.81
C ALA A 14 -3.59 29.22 17.24
N LEU A 15 -4.30 28.30 17.91
CA LEU A 15 -4.51 26.93 17.44
C LEU A 15 -5.36 26.88 16.16
N THR A 16 -6.37 27.73 16.03
CA THR A 16 -7.16 27.84 14.78
C THR A 16 -6.39 28.49 13.64
N SER A 17 -5.45 29.39 13.92
CA SER A 17 -4.57 30.00 12.91
C SER A 17 -3.39 29.11 12.50
N ALA A 18 -3.02 28.14 13.35
CA ALA A 18 -1.99 27.15 13.07
C ALA A 18 -2.54 25.89 12.39
N ALA A 19 -3.87 25.75 12.28
CA ALA A 19 -4.47 24.81 11.35
C ALA A 19 -4.15 25.28 9.93
N TYR A 20 -3.05 24.78 9.39
CA TYR A 20 -2.78 24.82 7.96
C TYR A 20 -3.90 24.05 7.26
N TYR A 21 -4.97 24.77 6.94
CA TYR A 21 -5.82 24.39 5.83
C TYR A 21 -4.96 24.65 4.60
N PRO A 22 -4.62 23.66 3.76
CA PRO A 22 -4.30 23.98 2.39
C PRO A 22 -5.58 24.61 1.84
N ALA A 23 -5.67 25.94 1.89
CA ALA A 23 -6.52 26.65 0.99
C ALA A 23 -6.05 26.15 -0.37
N SER A 24 -6.85 25.28 -1.00
CA SER A 24 -6.83 25.16 -2.44
C SER A 24 -7.17 26.56 -2.92
N GLN A 25 -6.15 27.41 -3.04
CA GLN A 25 -6.21 28.56 -3.89
C GLN A 25 -6.74 27.97 -5.20
N PRO A 26 -7.96 28.32 -5.64
CA PRO A 26 -8.36 27.93 -6.99
C PRO A 26 -7.20 28.42 -7.84
N VAL A 27 -6.53 27.50 -8.53
CA VAL A 27 -5.38 27.85 -9.35
C VAL A 27 -5.93 28.81 -10.40
N THR A 28 -5.84 30.11 -10.13
CA THR A 28 -6.27 31.18 -11.01
C THR A 28 -5.25 31.22 -12.12
N GLY A 29 -5.51 30.42 -13.15
CA GLY A 29 -4.61 30.11 -14.24
C GLY A 29 -4.69 28.63 -14.57
N VAL A 30 -5.57 28.27 -15.51
CA VAL A 30 -5.52 26.95 -16.13
C VAL A 30 -4.16 26.85 -16.83
N LYS A 31 -3.20 26.17 -16.21
CA LYS A 31 -1.95 25.80 -16.89
C LYS A 31 -2.32 24.69 -17.87
N TYR A 32 -2.64 25.07 -19.10
CA TYR A 32 -2.89 24.11 -20.17
C TYR A 32 -1.64 23.25 -20.35
N ALA A 33 -1.79 21.95 -20.17
CA ALA A 33 -0.72 20.99 -20.44
C ALA A 33 -0.44 20.93 -21.96
N ASP A 34 0.83 20.77 -22.30
CA ASP A 34 1.24 20.55 -23.68
C ASP A 34 0.84 19.15 -24.16
N LYS A 35 0.87 18.96 -25.48
CA LYS A 35 0.44 17.69 -26.10
C LYS A 35 1.27 16.49 -25.64
N ASP A 36 2.57 16.68 -25.41
CA ASP A 36 3.45 15.60 -24.95
C ASP A 36 3.11 15.19 -23.51
N PHE A 37 2.93 16.16 -22.61
CA PHE A 37 2.46 15.86 -21.25
C PHE A 37 1.11 15.14 -21.26
N LEU A 38 0.14 15.58 -22.06
CA LEU A 38 -1.18 14.96 -22.14
C LEU A 38 -1.10 13.51 -22.63
N PHE A 39 -0.24 13.23 -23.62
CA PHE A 39 0.00 11.87 -24.10
C PHE A 39 0.57 10.97 -23.00
N LYS A 40 1.60 11.45 -22.28
CA LYS A 40 2.23 10.70 -21.18
C LYS A 40 1.30 10.51 -19.98
N GLN A 41 0.50 11.52 -19.65
CA GLN A 41 -0.51 11.44 -18.60
C GLN A 41 -1.61 10.44 -18.95
N LYS A 42 -2.06 10.43 -20.20
CA LYS A 42 -3.03 9.45 -20.71
C LYS A 42 -2.48 8.02 -20.60
N PHE A 43 -1.21 7.81 -20.93
CA PHE A 43 -0.57 6.49 -20.81
C PHE A 43 -0.69 5.88 -19.40
N PHE A 44 -0.42 6.66 -18.34
CA PHE A 44 -0.55 6.16 -16.97
C PHE A 44 -1.98 5.72 -16.61
N PHE A 45 -2.99 6.44 -17.10
CA PHE A 45 -4.39 6.06 -16.88
C PHE A 45 -4.78 4.79 -17.65
N GLU A 46 -4.22 4.60 -18.84
CA GLU A 46 -4.53 3.43 -19.66
C GLU A 46 -3.83 2.17 -19.16
N VAL A 47 -2.56 2.26 -18.75
CA VAL A 47 -1.80 1.08 -18.30
C VAL A 47 -2.30 0.54 -16.95
N LEU A 48 -2.81 1.41 -16.08
CA LEU A 48 -3.38 1.03 -14.77
C LEU A 48 -4.85 0.59 -14.85
N ARG A 49 -5.47 0.70 -16.02
CA ARG A 49 -6.86 0.29 -16.22
C ARG A 49 -6.99 -1.23 -16.16
N ASN A 50 -7.98 -1.70 -15.42
CA ASN A 50 -8.34 -3.13 -15.29
C ASN A 50 -7.11 -4.01 -15.04
N ILE A 51 -6.35 -3.73 -13.97
CA ILE A 51 -5.02 -4.32 -13.75
C ILE A 51 -4.98 -5.85 -13.82
N HIS A 52 -6.06 -6.52 -13.41
CA HIS A 52 -6.17 -7.97 -13.40
C HIS A 52 -6.59 -8.61 -14.74
N LEU A 53 -6.89 -7.79 -15.75
CA LEU A 53 -7.19 -8.24 -17.10
C LEU A 53 -6.00 -7.93 -18.04
N PRO A 54 -5.87 -8.67 -19.15
CA PRO A 54 -4.92 -8.31 -20.20
C PRO A 54 -5.19 -6.92 -20.75
N LEU A 55 -4.12 -6.24 -21.16
CA LEU A 55 -4.14 -4.93 -21.77
C LEU A 55 -4.90 -4.97 -23.10
N GLN A 56 -5.91 -4.12 -23.23
CA GLN A 56 -6.84 -4.13 -24.37
C GLN A 56 -6.47 -3.14 -25.48
N PHE A 57 -5.51 -2.26 -25.23
CA PHE A 57 -5.13 -1.20 -26.15
C PHE A 57 -4.18 -1.74 -27.23
N GLN A 58 -4.64 -1.69 -28.48
CA GLN A 58 -3.90 -2.23 -29.64
C GLN A 58 -2.51 -1.60 -29.82
N GLU A 59 -2.37 -0.31 -29.48
CA GLU A 59 -1.10 0.43 -29.53
C GLU A 59 0.00 -0.19 -28.64
N TYR A 60 -0.41 -0.84 -27.55
CA TYR A 60 0.52 -1.38 -26.56
C TYR A 60 0.90 -2.83 -26.85
N LEU A 61 0.08 -3.58 -27.58
CA LEU A 61 0.27 -5.01 -27.84
C LEU A 61 1.67 -5.38 -28.39
N PRO A 62 2.28 -4.63 -29.34
CA PRO A 62 3.61 -4.96 -29.84
C PRO A 62 4.72 -4.94 -28.77
N TYR A 63 4.54 -4.17 -27.70
CA TYR A 63 5.52 -4.00 -26.62
C TYR A 63 5.26 -4.89 -25.41
N THR A 64 4.21 -5.72 -25.45
CA THR A 64 3.88 -6.62 -24.33
C THR A 64 4.83 -7.80 -24.19
N GLN A 65 5.49 -8.22 -25.28
CA GLN A 65 6.36 -9.40 -25.30
C GLN A 65 7.86 -9.06 -25.26
N THR A 66 8.21 -7.80 -25.49
CA THR A 66 9.60 -7.36 -25.61
C THR A 66 9.91 -6.22 -24.67
N TYR A 67 11.11 -6.23 -24.12
CA TYR A 67 11.65 -5.15 -23.30
C TYR A 67 13.00 -4.69 -23.85
N ILE A 68 13.39 -3.46 -23.52
CA ILE A 68 14.62 -2.89 -24.04
C ILE A 68 15.82 -3.46 -23.28
N THR A 69 16.81 -4.00 -23.99
CA THR A 69 18.02 -4.57 -23.40
C THR A 69 19.29 -3.76 -23.69
N GLU A 70 19.18 -2.68 -24.48
CA GLU A 70 20.31 -1.86 -24.87
C GLU A 70 20.88 -1.09 -23.67
N GLU A 71 22.17 -1.25 -23.39
CA GLU A 71 22.85 -0.59 -22.26
C GLU A 71 22.78 0.94 -22.33
N SER A 72 22.87 1.52 -23.53
CA SER A 72 22.81 2.98 -23.75
C SER A 72 21.48 3.61 -23.34
N LYS A 73 20.43 2.81 -23.13
CA LYS A 73 19.09 3.25 -22.72
C LYS A 73 18.91 3.30 -21.20
N TYR A 74 19.95 2.94 -20.44
CA TYR A 74 19.92 2.93 -18.99
C TYR A 74 21.06 3.73 -18.37
N VAL A 75 20.73 4.50 -17.31
CA VAL A 75 21.70 5.27 -16.52
C VAL A 75 22.61 4.34 -15.72
N ASN A 76 22.02 3.30 -15.11
CA ASN A 76 22.76 2.30 -14.36
C ASN A 76 22.37 0.89 -14.83
N TYR A 77 23.12 0.40 -15.82
CA TYR A 77 22.81 -0.87 -16.47
C TYR A 77 23.05 -2.09 -15.58
N SER A 78 24.02 -2.05 -14.65
CA SER A 78 24.34 -3.20 -13.79
C SER A 78 23.16 -3.63 -12.91
N GLU A 79 22.39 -2.67 -12.40
CA GLU A 79 21.18 -2.96 -11.61
C GLU A 79 20.01 -3.45 -12.46
N VAL A 80 19.98 -3.03 -13.73
CA VAL A 80 18.97 -3.48 -14.69
C VAL A 80 19.27 -4.91 -15.13
N VAL A 81 20.55 -5.29 -15.20
CA VAL A 81 20.97 -6.67 -15.46
C VAL A 81 20.48 -7.63 -14.38
N GLU A 82 20.44 -7.21 -13.10
CA GLU A 82 19.84 -8.02 -12.03
C GLU A 82 18.38 -8.36 -12.31
N PHE A 83 17.59 -7.38 -12.78
CA PHE A 83 16.22 -7.62 -13.23
C PHE A 83 16.18 -8.65 -14.38
N PHE A 84 17.02 -8.50 -15.39
CA PHE A 84 17.06 -9.45 -16.52
C PHE A 84 17.43 -10.86 -16.11
N ASN A 85 18.42 -11.00 -15.23
CA ASN A 85 18.87 -12.30 -14.72
C ASN A 85 17.75 -12.98 -13.95
N TYR A 86 17.08 -12.23 -13.06
CA TYR A 86 16.00 -12.75 -12.25
C TYR A 86 14.77 -13.11 -13.10
N TYR A 87 14.47 -12.33 -14.13
CA TYR A 87 13.38 -12.59 -15.06
C TYR A 87 13.63 -13.85 -15.88
N LYS A 88 14.83 -13.98 -16.47
CA LYS A 88 15.22 -15.18 -17.25
C LYS A 88 15.27 -16.45 -16.40
N ALA A 89 15.60 -16.33 -15.12
CA ALA A 89 15.56 -17.45 -14.18
C ALA A 89 14.14 -17.85 -13.77
N GLY A 90 13.10 -17.08 -14.12
CA GLY A 90 11.72 -17.33 -13.70
C GLY A 90 11.51 -17.10 -12.20
N GLY A 91 12.32 -16.26 -11.56
CA GLY A 91 12.29 -16.06 -10.11
C GLY A 91 11.14 -15.18 -9.61
N PHE A 92 10.48 -14.42 -10.49
CA PHE A 92 9.43 -13.48 -10.10
C PHE A 92 8.14 -14.19 -9.66
N LEU A 93 7.44 -13.56 -8.72
CA LEU A 93 6.10 -13.96 -8.31
C LEU A 93 5.16 -14.02 -9.53
N PRO A 94 4.48 -15.16 -9.77
CA PRO A 94 3.52 -15.27 -10.86
C PRO A 94 2.33 -14.30 -10.74
N LYS A 95 1.65 -14.07 -11.87
CA LYS A 95 0.40 -13.28 -11.89
C LYS A 95 -0.73 -13.97 -11.13
N GLY A 96 -1.58 -13.19 -10.49
CA GLY A 96 -2.69 -13.69 -9.68
C GLY A 96 -2.31 -14.22 -8.29
N GLU A 97 -1.02 -14.40 -8.01
CA GLU A 97 -0.53 -14.75 -6.67
C GLU A 97 -0.56 -13.55 -5.72
N LEU A 98 -0.66 -13.84 -4.41
CA LEU A 98 -0.77 -12.81 -3.39
C LEU A 98 0.56 -12.09 -3.16
N PHE A 99 0.62 -10.83 -3.58
CA PHE A 99 1.75 -9.95 -3.34
C PHE A 99 1.68 -9.27 -1.97
N SER A 100 2.84 -9.15 -1.33
CA SER A 100 3.01 -8.36 -0.11
C SER A 100 4.45 -7.85 -0.06
N ILE A 101 4.61 -6.54 0.07
CA ILE A 101 5.94 -5.90 0.18
C ILE A 101 6.69 -6.32 1.45
N TYR A 102 5.98 -6.85 2.45
CA TYR A 102 6.57 -7.31 3.70
C TYR A 102 7.22 -8.70 3.60
N ASN A 103 6.95 -9.45 2.53
CA ASN A 103 7.73 -10.64 2.22
C ASN A 103 9.08 -10.21 1.61
N ARG A 104 10.18 -10.76 2.12
CA ARG A 104 11.55 -10.38 1.71
C ARG A 104 11.83 -10.66 0.22
N GLU A 105 11.31 -11.76 -0.32
CA GLU A 105 11.49 -12.11 -1.72
C GLU A 105 10.71 -11.16 -2.61
N HIS A 106 9.44 -10.91 -2.30
CA HIS A 106 8.61 -9.95 -3.02
C HIS A 106 9.20 -8.53 -2.99
N MET A 107 9.76 -8.12 -1.85
CA MET A 107 10.45 -6.84 -1.69
C MET A 107 11.66 -6.73 -2.61
N THR A 108 12.49 -7.78 -2.66
CA THR A 108 13.69 -7.82 -3.53
C THR A 108 13.29 -7.79 -5.01
N GLN A 109 12.26 -8.55 -5.37
CA GLN A 109 11.68 -8.56 -6.72
C GLN A 109 11.12 -7.18 -7.11
N THR A 110 10.40 -6.54 -6.19
CA THR A 110 9.88 -5.18 -6.39
C THR A 110 11.00 -4.17 -6.58
N TYR A 111 12.10 -4.30 -5.83
CA TYR A 111 13.28 -3.47 -6.00
C TYR A 111 13.88 -3.62 -7.41
N PHE A 112 14.03 -4.84 -7.93
CA PHE A 112 14.51 -5.08 -9.29
C PHE A 112 13.59 -4.49 -10.36
N LEU A 113 12.27 -4.64 -10.20
CA LEU A 113 11.31 -4.05 -11.12
C LEU A 113 11.31 -2.51 -11.06
N PHE A 114 11.46 -1.95 -9.86
CA PHE A 114 11.58 -0.50 -9.67
C PHE A 114 12.85 0.06 -10.30
N THR A 115 14.02 -0.57 -10.10
CA THR A 115 15.28 -0.12 -10.72
C THR A 115 15.26 -0.25 -12.23
N PHE A 116 14.57 -1.26 -12.76
CA PHE A 116 14.32 -1.41 -14.21
C PHE A 116 13.57 -0.22 -14.80
N PHE A 117 12.60 0.35 -14.08
CA PHE A 117 11.90 1.56 -14.49
C PHE A 117 12.72 2.83 -14.23
N TYR A 118 13.27 2.97 -13.03
CA TYR A 118 13.94 4.18 -12.56
C TYR A 118 15.22 4.50 -13.33
N ASN A 119 15.95 3.49 -13.78
CA ASN A 119 17.22 3.71 -14.47
C ASN A 119 17.05 4.02 -15.97
N THR A 120 15.83 4.19 -16.50
CA THR A 120 15.62 4.50 -17.92
C THR A 120 16.07 5.93 -18.27
N VAL A 121 16.72 6.09 -19.44
CA VAL A 121 17.21 7.41 -19.89
C VAL A 121 16.10 8.25 -20.51
N ASP A 122 15.22 7.62 -21.29
CA ASP A 122 14.17 8.29 -22.04
C ASP A 122 12.78 7.69 -21.76
N PHE A 123 11.75 8.52 -21.96
CA PHE A 123 10.36 8.11 -21.71
C PHE A 123 9.90 6.98 -22.64
N ASP A 124 10.43 6.88 -23.87
CA ASP A 124 10.06 5.82 -24.81
C ASP A 124 10.50 4.44 -24.29
N THR A 125 11.70 4.36 -23.74
CA THR A 125 12.23 3.17 -23.06
C THR A 125 11.41 2.84 -21.82
N PHE A 126 11.12 3.84 -20.97
CA PHE A 126 10.25 3.68 -19.80
C PHE A 126 8.88 3.13 -20.18
N TYR A 127 8.25 3.74 -21.18
CA TYR A 127 6.94 3.36 -21.69
C TYR A 127 6.90 1.91 -22.15
N LYS A 128 7.85 1.48 -23.00
CA LYS A 128 7.92 0.08 -23.48
C LYS A 128 8.14 -0.91 -22.34
N ASN A 129 9.02 -0.57 -21.41
CA ASN A 129 9.32 -1.40 -20.25
C ASN A 129 8.12 -1.54 -19.31
N VAL A 130 7.37 -0.47 -19.09
CA VAL A 130 6.14 -0.49 -18.28
C VAL A 130 5.05 -1.31 -18.96
N VAL A 131 4.87 -1.19 -20.28
CA VAL A 131 3.91 -2.02 -21.03
C VAL A 131 4.27 -3.51 -20.95
N PHE A 132 5.55 -3.85 -21.11
CA PHE A 132 6.03 -5.21 -20.90
C PHE A 132 5.73 -5.70 -19.48
N ALA A 133 6.10 -4.92 -18.47
CA ALA A 133 5.91 -5.31 -17.08
C ALA A 133 4.42 -5.47 -16.71
N ARG A 134 3.55 -4.64 -17.28
CA ARG A 134 2.10 -4.72 -17.08
C ARG A 134 1.50 -6.06 -17.48
N GLU A 135 2.06 -6.70 -18.51
CA GLU A 135 1.57 -8.00 -18.97
C GLU A 135 2.27 -9.18 -18.31
N ASN A 136 3.55 -9.06 -17.95
CA ASN A 136 4.38 -10.20 -17.52
C ASN A 136 4.65 -10.27 -16.01
N MET A 137 4.37 -9.21 -15.25
CA MET A 137 4.65 -9.16 -13.81
C MET A 137 3.36 -9.30 -12.99
N ASN A 138 3.51 -9.74 -11.73
CA ASN A 138 2.42 -9.71 -10.76
C ASN A 138 1.81 -8.31 -10.61
N GLU A 139 0.49 -8.24 -10.56
CA GLU A 139 -0.29 -7.01 -10.60
C GLU A 139 0.03 -6.08 -9.42
N GLY A 140 0.12 -6.64 -8.21
CA GLY A 140 0.42 -5.87 -7.01
C GLY A 140 1.85 -5.33 -7.02
N MET A 141 2.80 -6.14 -7.47
CA MET A 141 4.20 -5.74 -7.61
C MET A 141 4.39 -4.65 -8.67
N PHE A 142 3.71 -4.80 -9.81
CA PHE A 142 3.71 -3.82 -10.89
C PHE A 142 3.19 -2.46 -10.42
N ILE A 143 2.02 -2.43 -9.77
CA ILE A 143 1.46 -1.18 -9.21
C ILE A 143 2.45 -0.54 -8.23
N HIS A 144 3.02 -1.33 -7.32
CA HIS A 144 3.95 -0.83 -6.31
C HIS A 144 5.20 -0.21 -6.95
N ALA A 145 5.85 -0.94 -7.87
CA ALA A 145 7.06 -0.46 -8.55
C ALA A 145 6.79 0.75 -9.45
N LEU A 146 5.65 0.79 -10.15
CA LEU A 146 5.26 1.92 -11.00
C LEU A 146 4.96 3.17 -10.18
N THR A 147 4.23 3.05 -9.07
CA THR A 147 3.96 4.18 -8.18
C THR A 147 5.25 4.77 -7.63
N MET A 148 6.18 3.91 -7.17
CA MET A 148 7.50 4.35 -6.75
C MET A 148 8.28 5.02 -7.88
N ALA A 149 8.24 4.49 -9.10
CA ALA A 149 8.92 5.08 -10.25
C ALA A 149 8.39 6.49 -10.54
N VAL A 150 7.07 6.70 -10.54
CA VAL A 150 6.48 8.02 -10.77
C VAL A 150 6.87 9.03 -9.68
N PHE A 151 6.94 8.59 -8.42
CA PHE A 151 7.26 9.48 -7.29
C PHE A 151 8.73 9.91 -7.31
N HIS A 152 9.63 8.98 -7.63
CA HIS A 152 11.07 9.20 -7.48
C HIS A 152 11.77 9.61 -8.77
N HIS A 153 11.25 9.22 -9.94
CA HIS A 153 11.93 9.49 -11.20
C HIS A 153 11.91 10.98 -11.57
N PRO A 154 13.07 11.62 -11.82
CA PRO A 154 13.13 13.06 -12.06
C PRO A 154 12.29 13.56 -13.25
N GLN A 155 12.17 12.76 -14.31
CA GLN A 155 11.40 13.11 -15.51
C GLN A 155 9.89 12.92 -15.34
N LEU A 156 9.44 12.23 -14.27
CA LEU A 156 8.03 11.93 -14.05
C LEU A 156 7.37 12.90 -13.06
N LYS A 157 8.11 13.90 -12.57
CA LYS A 157 7.58 14.92 -11.66
C LYS A 157 6.42 15.67 -12.30
N GLY A 158 5.29 15.66 -11.59
CA GLY A 158 4.07 16.35 -12.01
C GLY A 158 3.06 15.45 -12.73
N PHE A 159 3.39 14.22 -13.08
CA PHE A 159 2.37 13.24 -13.49
C PHE A 159 1.57 12.77 -12.27
N VAL A 160 0.27 12.55 -12.50
CA VAL A 160 -0.67 12.13 -11.47
C VAL A 160 -1.14 10.72 -11.78
N LEU A 161 -0.99 9.81 -10.82
CA LEU A 161 -1.59 8.48 -10.93
C LEU A 161 -3.04 8.51 -10.44
N PRO A 162 -3.92 7.61 -10.93
CA PRO A 162 -5.22 7.40 -10.31
C PRO A 162 -5.08 7.07 -8.83
N ALA A 163 -6.15 7.28 -8.07
CA ALA A 163 -6.10 6.95 -6.66
C ALA A 163 -5.94 5.43 -6.47
N ILE A 164 -5.20 5.01 -5.45
CA ILE A 164 -4.91 3.57 -5.25
C ILE A 164 -6.19 2.72 -5.08
N TYR A 165 -7.25 3.29 -4.50
CA TYR A 165 -8.55 2.64 -4.37
C TYR A 165 -9.34 2.54 -5.70
N GLU A 166 -8.97 3.30 -6.73
CA GLU A 166 -9.50 3.16 -8.10
C GLU A 166 -8.75 2.08 -8.88
N ILE A 167 -7.45 1.93 -8.62
CA ILE A 167 -6.58 0.95 -9.28
C ILE A 167 -6.82 -0.43 -8.68
N TYR A 168 -6.84 -0.53 -7.35
CA TYR A 168 -6.88 -1.80 -6.62
C TYR A 168 -7.97 -1.81 -5.52
N PRO A 169 -9.26 -1.88 -5.91
CA PRO A 169 -10.40 -1.70 -4.99
C PRO A 169 -10.55 -2.80 -3.93
N TYR A 170 -9.99 -3.99 -4.15
CA TYR A 170 -10.10 -5.15 -3.25
C TYR A 170 -9.49 -4.94 -1.86
N TYR A 171 -8.62 -3.94 -1.70
CA TYR A 171 -8.04 -3.56 -0.40
C TYR A 171 -8.85 -2.47 0.34
N PHE A 172 -9.90 -1.93 -0.27
CA PHE A 172 -10.65 -0.77 0.23
C PHE A 172 -12.14 -1.03 0.42
N PHE A 173 -12.69 -2.01 -0.28
CA PHE A 173 -14.11 -2.34 -0.20
C PHE A 173 -14.34 -3.77 0.28
N ASN A 174 -15.32 -3.90 1.17
CA ASN A 174 -15.72 -5.17 1.75
C ASN A 174 -16.21 -6.16 0.68
N THR A 175 -16.03 -7.46 0.95
CA THR A 175 -16.35 -8.55 0.03
C THR A 175 -17.81 -8.54 -0.43
N ASP A 176 -18.75 -8.13 0.42
CA ASP A 176 -20.18 -7.97 0.09
C ASP A 176 -20.43 -6.96 -1.03
N VAL A 177 -19.71 -5.84 -1.04
CA VAL A 177 -19.80 -4.82 -2.09
C VAL A 177 -19.24 -5.35 -3.39
N ILE A 178 -18.10 -6.05 -3.34
CA ILE A 178 -17.50 -6.69 -4.52
C ILE A 178 -18.47 -7.72 -5.14
N HIS A 179 -19.10 -8.56 -4.32
CA HIS A 179 -20.12 -9.49 -4.80
C HIS A 179 -21.34 -8.76 -5.38
N SER A 180 -21.81 -7.70 -4.72
CA SER A 180 -22.96 -6.92 -5.18
C SER A 180 -22.71 -6.25 -6.54
N VAL A 181 -21.53 -5.65 -6.72
CA VAL A 181 -21.10 -5.06 -8.00
C VAL A 181 -20.99 -6.13 -9.08
N THR A 182 -20.37 -7.26 -8.76
CA THR A 182 -20.17 -8.37 -9.70
C THR A 182 -21.49 -8.96 -10.16
N PHE A 183 -22.41 -9.25 -9.22
CA PHE A 183 -23.74 -9.76 -9.50
C PHE A 183 -24.54 -8.78 -10.37
N ARG A 184 -24.57 -7.49 -10.00
CA ARG A 184 -25.25 -6.46 -10.81
C ARG A 184 -24.67 -6.38 -12.21
N LYS A 185 -23.35 -6.51 -12.38
CA LYS A 185 -22.73 -6.48 -13.70
C LYS A 185 -23.12 -7.66 -14.59
N MET A 186 -23.41 -8.81 -14.00
CA MET A 186 -23.85 -10.00 -14.73
C MET A 186 -25.32 -9.93 -15.16
N TYR A 187 -26.21 -9.38 -14.33
CA TYR A 187 -27.66 -9.44 -14.55
C TYR A 187 -28.30 -8.12 -15.05
N ASP A 188 -27.78 -6.97 -14.65
CA ASP A 188 -28.32 -5.66 -15.04
C ASP A 188 -27.55 -5.12 -16.27
N GLN A 189 -28.18 -5.22 -17.44
CA GLN A 189 -27.60 -4.71 -18.69
C GLN A 189 -27.29 -3.21 -18.66
N LYS A 190 -27.97 -2.44 -17.81
CA LYS A 190 -27.77 -0.99 -17.67
C LYS A 190 -26.67 -0.66 -16.67
N PHE A 191 -26.15 -1.62 -15.92
CA PHE A 191 -25.16 -1.40 -14.87
C PHE A 191 -23.70 -1.36 -15.37
N GLY A 192 -22.93 -0.43 -14.80
CA GLY A 192 -21.56 -0.10 -15.22
C GLY A 192 -21.54 0.96 -16.33
N PHE A 193 -20.36 1.39 -16.79
CA PHE A 193 -20.06 2.58 -17.62
C PHE A 193 -21.11 3.04 -18.67
N VAL A 194 -22.29 3.46 -18.24
CA VAL A 194 -23.31 4.09 -19.06
C VAL A 194 -23.32 5.59 -18.80
N SER A 195 -23.75 6.36 -19.80
CA SER A 195 -23.80 7.83 -19.71
C SER A 195 -24.63 8.34 -18.52
N ASN A 196 -25.68 7.60 -18.13
CA ASN A 196 -26.45 7.92 -16.94
C ASN A 196 -25.77 7.35 -15.68
N GLY A 197 -25.08 8.24 -14.95
CA GLY A 197 -24.33 7.89 -13.73
C GLY A 197 -25.13 7.15 -12.66
N LYS A 198 -26.46 7.27 -12.62
CA LYS A 198 -27.31 6.53 -11.65
C LYS A 198 -27.12 5.01 -11.71
N TYR A 199 -26.83 4.48 -12.90
CA TYR A 199 -26.61 3.04 -13.06
C TYR A 199 -25.16 2.60 -12.77
N ASN A 200 -24.29 3.52 -12.34
CA ASN A 200 -22.89 3.25 -12.01
C ASN A 200 -22.62 3.26 -10.50
N VAL A 201 -23.68 3.37 -9.68
CA VAL A 201 -23.56 3.57 -8.22
C VAL A 201 -23.90 2.30 -7.46
N VAL A 202 -23.05 1.96 -6.49
CA VAL A 202 -23.30 0.96 -5.43
C VAL A 202 -22.99 1.62 -4.09
N TYR A 203 -23.88 1.44 -3.12
CA TYR A 203 -23.66 1.91 -1.76
C TYR A 203 -22.85 0.87 -0.99
N SER A 204 -21.87 1.35 -0.24
CA SER A 204 -21.01 0.56 0.64
C SER A 204 -21.20 1.03 2.06
N ASN A 205 -21.39 0.08 2.97
CA ASN A 205 -21.35 0.34 4.41
C ASN A 205 -19.98 -0.04 4.96
N TYR A 206 -19.58 0.61 6.06
CA TYR A 206 -18.44 0.18 6.87
C TYR A 206 -18.73 -1.17 7.55
N THR A 207 -17.68 -1.87 7.96
CA THR A 207 -17.84 -3.24 8.51
C THR A 207 -18.71 -3.29 9.77
N ALA A 208 -18.74 -2.22 10.58
CA ALA A 208 -19.45 -2.16 11.86
C ALA A 208 -20.98 -2.26 11.76
N VAL A 209 -21.55 -2.38 10.56
CA VAL A 209 -22.98 -2.69 10.35
C VAL A 209 -23.26 -4.19 10.47
N TYR A 210 -22.23 -5.04 10.35
CA TYR A 210 -22.34 -6.51 10.35
C TYR A 210 -22.21 -7.24 11.71
N PRO A 211 -21.56 -6.69 12.76
CA PRO A 211 -21.57 -7.31 14.08
C PRO A 211 -22.96 -7.26 14.72
N VAL A 212 -23.34 -8.32 15.43
CA VAL A 212 -24.54 -8.35 16.30
C VAL A 212 -24.35 -7.44 17.52
N GLU A 213 -23.09 -7.07 17.81
CA GLU A 213 -22.65 -6.32 18.96
C GLU A 213 -21.80 -5.12 18.51
N TYR A 214 -22.43 -3.94 18.39
CA TYR A 214 -21.76 -2.66 18.08
C TYR A 214 -20.98 -2.16 19.32
N TYR A 215 -19.98 -2.92 19.75
CA TYR A 215 -19.15 -2.64 20.92
C TYR A 215 -17.66 -2.66 20.56
N GLY A 216 -16.86 -1.87 21.28
CA GLY A 216 -15.39 -1.86 21.10
C GLY A 216 -14.91 -0.99 19.93
N GLU A 217 -13.89 -1.48 19.21
CA GLU A 217 -13.16 -0.75 18.17
C GLU A 217 -13.97 -0.50 16.88
N ASP A 218 -15.01 -1.29 16.63
CA ASP A 218 -15.85 -1.18 15.43
C ASP A 218 -16.56 0.19 15.30
N LYS A 219 -16.74 0.91 16.43
CA LYS A 219 -17.25 2.28 16.44
C LYS A 219 -16.45 3.24 15.55
N LEU A 220 -15.15 2.95 15.36
CA LEU A 220 -14.24 3.78 14.57
C LEU A 220 -14.12 3.33 13.12
N SER A 221 -14.88 2.33 12.68
CA SER A 221 -14.82 1.80 11.31
C SER A 221 -14.92 2.90 10.24
N TYR A 222 -15.78 3.92 10.45
CA TYR A 222 -15.90 5.04 9.52
C TYR A 222 -14.60 5.83 9.32
N PHE A 223 -13.73 5.85 10.33
CA PHE A 223 -12.42 6.50 10.30
C PHE A 223 -11.34 5.52 9.84
N THR A 224 -11.27 4.32 10.43
CA THR A 224 -10.19 3.35 10.15
C THR A 224 -10.30 2.70 8.77
N GLU A 225 -11.52 2.61 8.22
CA GLU A 225 -11.78 2.07 6.88
C GLU A 225 -12.01 3.18 5.85
N ASP A 226 -11.81 4.45 6.22
CA ASP A 226 -11.88 5.54 5.25
C ASP A 226 -10.85 5.32 4.14
N ILE A 227 -11.32 5.39 2.89
CA ILE A 227 -10.47 5.15 1.71
C ILE A 227 -9.37 6.20 1.58
N GLY A 228 -9.63 7.43 2.02
CA GLY A 228 -8.67 8.53 2.00
C GLY A 228 -7.56 8.34 3.03
N LEU A 229 -7.91 7.93 4.26
CA LEU A 229 -6.93 7.64 5.32
C LEU A 229 -6.01 6.47 4.92
N ASN A 230 -6.58 5.39 4.38
CA ASN A 230 -5.81 4.23 3.93
C ASN A 230 -4.93 4.56 2.72
N ALA A 231 -5.44 5.35 1.77
CA ALA A 231 -4.64 5.84 0.64
C ALA A 231 -3.52 6.79 1.09
N TYR A 232 -3.77 7.66 2.07
CA TYR A 232 -2.76 8.54 2.66
C TYR A 232 -1.57 7.74 3.20
N TYR A 233 -1.84 6.67 3.96
CA TYR A 233 -0.77 5.81 4.48
C TYR A 233 -0.02 5.08 3.36
N TYR A 234 -0.73 4.58 2.33
CA TYR A 234 -0.11 4.00 1.15
C TYR A 234 0.87 4.98 0.47
N TYR A 235 0.45 6.21 0.22
CA TYR A 235 1.30 7.20 -0.44
C TYR A 235 2.51 7.61 0.40
N PHE A 236 2.35 7.74 1.72
CA PHE A 236 3.49 7.94 2.62
C PHE A 236 4.53 6.83 2.48
N MET A 237 4.08 5.57 2.41
CA MET A 237 4.98 4.42 2.22
C MET A 237 5.64 4.38 0.83
N MET A 238 4.97 4.89 -0.21
CA MET A 238 5.55 5.01 -1.56
C MET A 238 6.56 6.15 -1.67
N ASP A 239 6.34 7.24 -0.93
CA ASP A 239 7.24 8.39 -0.88
C ASP A 239 8.50 8.10 -0.06
N TYR A 240 8.37 7.32 1.03
CA TYR A 240 9.51 6.89 1.86
C TYR A 240 9.63 5.37 2.03
N PRO A 241 9.80 4.57 0.95
CA PRO A 241 9.85 3.12 1.04
C PRO A 241 11.02 2.65 1.91
N TYR A 242 10.73 1.94 3.00
CA TYR A 242 11.71 1.60 4.05
C TYR A 242 12.90 0.76 3.54
N PHE A 243 12.71 0.03 2.44
CA PHE A 243 13.70 -0.90 1.89
C PHE A 243 14.65 -0.28 0.85
N ILE A 244 14.41 0.97 0.42
CA ILE A 244 15.32 1.66 -0.49
C ILE A 244 16.27 2.62 0.25
N GLY A 245 17.54 2.59 -0.16
CA GLY A 245 18.59 3.45 0.36
C GLY A 245 18.34 4.92 0.05
N THR A 246 18.92 5.82 0.84
CA THR A 246 18.55 7.23 0.81
C THR A 246 19.35 8.07 -0.18
N ASP A 247 20.64 7.75 -0.38
CA ASP A 247 21.56 8.52 -1.23
C ASP A 247 21.15 8.51 -2.70
N LYS A 248 20.84 7.31 -3.21
CA LYS A 248 20.63 7.06 -4.64
C LYS A 248 19.34 7.66 -5.18
N PHE A 249 18.30 7.71 -4.37
CA PHE A 249 16.98 8.23 -4.75
C PHE A 249 16.72 9.62 -4.17
N ASN A 250 17.76 10.27 -3.62
CA ASN A 250 17.69 11.61 -3.10
C ASN A 250 16.62 11.77 -1.97
N LEU A 251 16.41 10.71 -1.19
CA LEU A 251 15.48 10.65 -0.04
C LEU A 251 16.13 11.15 1.26
N ASN A 252 17.38 11.59 1.20
CA ASN A 252 18.09 12.19 2.33
C ASN A 252 17.56 13.57 2.73
N LYS A 253 16.75 14.22 1.89
CA LYS A 253 16.42 15.64 2.03
C LYS A 253 15.50 15.93 3.22
N ASP A 254 14.71 14.96 3.67
CA ASP A 254 13.58 15.22 4.57
C ASP A 254 13.79 14.75 6.01
N ARG A 255 15.05 14.70 6.48
CA ARG A 255 15.40 14.28 7.85
C ARG A 255 14.63 12.99 8.22
N ARG A 256 14.70 11.98 7.35
CA ARG A 256 13.81 10.81 7.29
C ARG A 256 13.35 10.22 8.65
N GLY A 257 14.26 10.10 9.62
CA GLY A 257 13.92 9.61 10.95
C GLY A 257 13.00 10.55 11.76
N GLU A 258 13.19 11.86 11.65
CA GLU A 258 12.29 12.85 12.23
C GLU A 258 10.91 12.80 11.55
N LEU A 259 10.87 12.75 10.21
CA LEU A 259 9.61 12.65 9.47
C LEU A 259 8.84 11.38 9.83
N TYR A 260 9.53 10.25 9.99
CA TYR A 260 8.93 9.01 10.48
C TYR A 260 8.22 9.23 11.83
N VAL A 261 8.94 9.74 12.83
CA VAL A 261 8.37 9.97 14.17
C VAL A 261 7.20 10.97 14.11
N TYR A 262 7.37 12.05 13.35
CA TYR A 262 6.34 13.07 13.18
C TYR A 262 5.07 12.49 12.56
N MET A 263 5.18 11.73 11.47
CA MET A 263 4.03 11.14 10.78
C MET A 263 3.23 10.23 11.73
N TYR A 264 3.89 9.27 12.39
CA TYR A 264 3.19 8.36 13.31
C TYR A 264 2.63 9.09 14.52
N GLN A 265 3.34 10.09 15.07
CA GLN A 265 2.83 10.88 16.19
C GLN A 265 1.56 11.65 15.81
N GLN A 266 1.52 12.27 14.63
CA GLN A 266 0.34 12.98 14.13
C GLN A 266 -0.81 12.03 13.82
N LEU A 267 -0.53 10.88 13.19
CA LEU A 267 -1.54 9.87 12.86
C LEU A 267 -2.18 9.29 14.13
N ILE A 268 -1.37 8.94 15.14
CA ILE A 268 -1.85 8.44 16.43
C ILE A 268 -2.64 9.52 17.17
N ALA A 269 -2.17 10.77 17.18
CA ALA A 269 -2.92 11.88 17.79
C ALA A 269 -4.27 12.07 17.12
N ARG A 270 -4.34 12.01 15.78
CA ARG A 270 -5.58 12.12 15.02
C ARG A 270 -6.55 10.98 15.32
N TYR A 271 -6.06 9.74 15.37
CA TYR A 271 -6.84 8.57 15.76
C TYR A 271 -7.33 8.67 17.21
N TYR A 272 -6.50 9.16 18.12
CA TYR A 272 -6.87 9.37 19.52
C TYR A 272 -7.99 10.40 19.70
N LEU A 273 -8.04 11.46 18.88
CA LEU A 273 -9.17 12.40 18.87
C LEU A 273 -10.48 11.71 18.47
N GLU A 274 -10.47 10.79 17.49
CA GLU A 274 -11.67 10.01 17.15
C GLU A 274 -12.12 9.11 18.29
N ARG A 275 -11.17 8.48 19.00
CA ARG A 275 -11.47 7.70 20.20
C ARG A 275 -12.21 8.55 21.23
N GLN A 276 -11.70 9.76 21.51
CA GLN A 276 -12.31 10.65 22.51
C GLN A 276 -13.75 11.04 22.16
N VAL A 277 -14.03 11.38 20.91
CA VAL A 277 -15.39 11.76 20.47
C VAL A 277 -16.35 10.58 20.54
N ASN A 278 -15.86 9.35 20.35
CA ASN A 278 -16.64 8.12 20.50
C ASN A 278 -16.68 7.57 21.93
N PHE A 279 -16.22 8.36 22.91
CA PHE A 279 -16.11 7.97 24.33
C PHE A 279 -15.32 6.67 24.54
N MET A 280 -14.35 6.44 23.66
CA MET A 280 -13.40 5.36 23.80
C MET A 280 -12.25 5.84 24.68
N GLY A 281 -11.80 4.98 25.57
CA GLY A 281 -10.67 5.25 26.45
C GLY A 281 -9.35 5.40 25.66
N PRO A 282 -8.22 5.47 26.37
CA PRO A 282 -6.93 5.51 25.72
C PRO A 282 -6.66 4.28 24.84
N ILE A 283 -5.65 4.39 23.98
CA ILE A 283 -5.18 3.24 23.19
C ILE A 283 -4.63 2.21 24.16
N GLU A 284 -5.14 0.99 24.11
CA GLU A 284 -4.70 -0.09 25.01
C GLU A 284 -3.26 -0.50 24.67
N GLU A 285 -2.43 -0.66 25.70
CA GLU A 285 -1.11 -1.28 25.56
C GLU A 285 -1.27 -2.80 25.47
N PHE A 286 -0.29 -3.47 24.87
CA PHE A 286 -0.25 -4.93 24.79
C PHE A 286 1.14 -5.46 25.11
N ASP A 287 1.17 -6.74 25.47
CA ASP A 287 2.38 -7.49 25.75
C ASP A 287 2.39 -8.75 24.89
N TYR A 288 3.55 -9.11 24.36
CA TYR A 288 3.75 -10.29 23.52
C TYR A 288 3.56 -11.62 24.26
N GLU A 289 3.69 -11.61 25.59
CA GLU A 289 3.51 -12.81 26.42
C GLU A 289 2.02 -13.10 26.71
N PHE A 290 1.16 -12.11 26.58
CA PHE A 290 -0.25 -12.20 26.93
C PHE A 290 -1.17 -12.22 25.70
N PRO A 291 -2.38 -12.81 25.80
CA PRO A 291 -3.33 -12.76 24.70
C PRO A 291 -3.72 -11.32 24.36
N LEU A 292 -3.67 -10.99 23.08
CA LEU A 292 -4.15 -9.70 22.59
C LEU A 292 -5.68 -9.68 22.62
N LYS A 293 -6.23 -8.86 23.52
CA LYS A 293 -7.67 -8.73 23.76
C LYS A 293 -8.45 -8.44 22.47
N THR A 294 -8.02 -7.45 21.70
CA THR A 294 -8.76 -6.96 20.53
C THR A 294 -8.41 -7.73 19.24
N GLY A 295 -9.37 -8.47 18.72
CA GLY A 295 -9.34 -9.10 17.41
C GLY A 295 -9.51 -8.10 16.26
N TYR A 296 -9.51 -8.61 15.03
CA TYR A 296 -9.83 -7.84 13.83
C TYR A 296 -10.26 -8.77 12.70
N TRP A 297 -11.38 -8.41 12.06
CA TRP A 297 -11.88 -9.09 10.87
C TRP A 297 -12.17 -8.08 9.77
N SER A 298 -11.26 -7.97 8.80
CA SER A 298 -11.31 -6.92 7.76
C SER A 298 -12.50 -7.02 6.80
N LYS A 299 -13.17 -8.17 6.70
CA LYS A 299 -14.21 -8.46 5.67
C LYS A 299 -13.74 -8.21 4.23
N LEU A 300 -12.43 -8.20 4.00
CA LEU A 300 -11.82 -8.07 2.68
C LEU A 300 -11.51 -9.46 2.10
N SER A 301 -11.48 -9.53 0.78
CA SER A 301 -11.00 -10.67 0.00
C SER A 301 -10.08 -10.16 -1.09
N TYR A 302 -8.98 -10.89 -1.33
CA TYR A 302 -8.10 -10.62 -2.45
C TYR A 302 -8.82 -10.81 -3.80
N TYR A 303 -8.22 -10.31 -4.88
CA TYR A 303 -8.76 -10.45 -6.23
C TYR A 303 -9.09 -11.91 -6.60
N ASN A 304 -8.25 -12.85 -6.17
CA ASN A 304 -8.44 -14.28 -6.40
C ASN A 304 -9.51 -14.94 -5.51
N GLY A 305 -10.23 -14.16 -4.70
CA GLY A 305 -11.31 -14.62 -3.82
C GLY A 305 -10.86 -15.18 -2.47
N ILE A 306 -9.55 -15.25 -2.21
CA ILE A 306 -9.06 -15.69 -0.89
C ILE A 306 -9.41 -14.63 0.16
N PRO A 307 -10.06 -14.99 1.28
CA PRO A 307 -10.36 -14.03 2.34
C PRO A 307 -9.09 -13.63 3.09
N PHE A 308 -9.09 -12.42 3.64
CA PHE A 308 -8.02 -11.99 4.54
C PHE A 308 -8.02 -12.81 5.83
N PHE A 309 -6.83 -12.97 6.42
CA PHE A 309 -6.70 -13.62 7.72
C PHE A 309 -7.44 -12.84 8.80
N VAL A 310 -8.11 -13.58 9.69
CA VAL A 310 -8.84 -13.04 10.83
C VAL A 310 -8.01 -13.25 12.09
N ARG A 311 -7.93 -12.22 12.93
CA ARG A 311 -7.42 -12.36 14.29
C ARG A 311 -8.61 -12.37 15.24
N ASN A 312 -8.82 -13.48 15.93
CA ASN A 312 -9.88 -13.57 16.94
C ASN A 312 -9.50 -12.72 18.18
N ASP A 313 -10.50 -12.35 18.96
CA ASP A 313 -10.28 -11.75 20.28
C ASP A 313 -9.48 -12.70 21.18
N TYR A 314 -8.67 -12.13 22.07
CA TYR A 314 -7.78 -12.86 22.98
C TYR A 314 -6.81 -13.80 22.25
N TYR A 315 -6.21 -13.31 21.16
CA TYR A 315 -5.26 -14.08 20.35
C TYR A 315 -3.90 -14.22 21.05
N LEU A 316 -3.44 -15.47 21.24
CA LEU A 316 -2.12 -15.81 21.80
C LEU A 316 -1.01 -15.68 20.76
N GLN A 317 -0.07 -14.76 20.99
CA GLN A 317 1.02 -14.47 20.05
C GLN A 317 2.23 -15.40 20.25
N GLY A 318 2.49 -15.84 21.49
CA GLY A 318 3.68 -16.61 21.87
C GLY A 318 3.85 -17.99 21.23
N LEU A 319 2.81 -18.57 20.62
CA LEU A 319 2.91 -19.89 19.99
C LEU A 319 3.65 -19.87 18.63
N LEU A 320 3.74 -18.72 17.97
CA LEU A 320 4.39 -18.58 16.67
C LEU A 320 5.91 -18.37 16.75
N LEU A 321 6.41 -17.86 17.89
CA LEU A 321 7.84 -17.58 18.07
C LEU A 321 8.64 -18.80 18.56
N SER A 322 7.97 -19.84 19.07
CA SER A 322 8.64 -21.04 19.61
C SER A 322 8.95 -22.12 18.57
N GLY A 323 8.48 -21.97 17.32
CA GLY A 323 8.67 -22.98 16.26
C GLY A 323 8.03 -24.33 16.58
N GLN A 324 7.17 -24.41 17.59
CA GLN A 324 6.45 -25.64 17.93
C GLN A 324 5.14 -25.73 17.14
N PRO A 325 4.85 -26.88 16.51
CA PRO A 325 3.55 -27.07 15.85
C PRO A 325 2.44 -26.95 16.90
N ALA A 326 1.38 -26.25 16.56
CA ALA A 326 0.18 -26.08 17.38
C ALA A 326 -0.58 -27.42 17.53
N GLU A 327 -0.02 -28.36 18.27
CA GLU A 327 -0.77 -29.50 18.80
C GLU A 327 -1.38 -29.07 20.14
N GLY A 328 -2.67 -28.70 20.14
CA GLY A 328 -3.38 -28.52 21.41
C GLY A 328 -4.47 -27.47 21.49
N LEU A 329 -5.28 -27.26 20.45
CA LEU A 329 -6.62 -26.69 20.63
C LEU A 329 -7.62 -27.53 19.81
N ARG A 330 -8.01 -28.68 20.36
CA ARG A 330 -9.21 -29.40 19.90
C ARG A 330 -10.44 -28.66 20.41
N GLY A 331 -10.87 -27.66 19.67
CA GLY A 331 -12.24 -27.16 19.68
C GLY A 331 -12.94 -27.68 18.42
N SER A 332 -13.96 -28.51 18.61
CA SER A 332 -14.72 -29.19 17.56
C SER A 332 -15.40 -28.22 16.59
N SER A 333 -15.03 -28.26 15.31
CA SER A 333 -15.88 -27.88 14.18
C SER A 333 -15.70 -28.87 13.02
N PRO A 334 -16.78 -29.45 12.45
CA PRO A 334 -16.69 -30.50 11.46
C PRO A 334 -16.80 -29.93 10.03
N SER A 335 -15.66 -29.74 9.37
CA SER A 335 -15.53 -29.95 7.91
C SER A 335 -14.07 -29.77 7.52
N GLY A 336 -13.45 -30.83 7.04
CA GLY A 336 -12.03 -30.87 6.72
C GLY A 336 -11.69 -30.01 5.50
N TYR A 337 -10.74 -29.10 5.68
CA TYR A 337 -9.71 -28.78 4.70
C TYR A 337 -8.40 -28.57 5.47
N ARG A 338 -7.46 -29.52 5.35
CA ARG A 338 -6.06 -29.28 5.72
C ARG A 338 -5.47 -28.37 4.66
N GLN A 339 -5.27 -27.10 4.96
CA GLN A 339 -4.30 -26.28 4.23
C GLN A 339 -3.02 -26.26 5.05
N GLY A 340 -2.04 -27.03 4.58
CA GLY A 340 -0.71 -27.08 5.15
C GLY A 340 -0.01 -25.74 4.98
N LEU A 341 0.57 -25.26 6.07
CA LEU A 341 1.54 -24.19 6.10
C LEU A 341 2.76 -24.63 5.28
N LEU A 342 2.86 -24.21 4.01
CA LEU A 342 4.10 -24.36 3.24
C LEU A 342 5.05 -23.24 3.66
N LEU A 343 5.84 -23.50 4.71
CA LEU A 343 7.08 -22.79 4.96
C LEU A 343 8.19 -23.50 4.15
N PRO A 344 8.92 -22.81 3.25
CA PRO A 344 10.14 -23.36 2.68
C PRO A 344 11.19 -23.58 3.78
N GLY A 345 11.86 -24.72 3.69
CA GLY A 345 12.76 -25.29 4.69
C GLY A 345 13.86 -24.37 5.21
N GLY A 346 14.20 -24.59 6.48
CA GLY A 346 15.11 -23.76 7.26
C GLY A 346 16.58 -23.93 6.92
N TRP A 347 17.38 -22.95 7.33
CA TRP A 347 18.75 -23.11 7.81
C TRP A 347 19.10 -21.98 8.82
N ILE A 348 19.39 -22.41 10.05
CA ILE A 348 20.34 -21.89 11.05
C ILE A 348 20.50 -20.36 11.14
N GLN A 349 19.86 -19.77 12.15
CA GLN A 349 20.21 -18.45 12.70
C GLN A 349 21.60 -18.50 13.36
N ASP A 350 22.61 -17.96 12.69
CA ASP A 350 23.86 -17.59 13.34
C ASP A 350 23.64 -16.32 14.20
N ARG A 351 23.43 -16.53 15.50
CA ARG A 351 23.26 -15.49 16.52
C ARG A 351 24.50 -14.61 16.74
N SER A 352 25.63 -14.84 16.05
CA SER A 352 26.86 -14.05 16.22
C SER A 352 26.92 -12.76 15.38
N ALA A 353 26.02 -12.59 14.40
CA ALA A 353 25.99 -11.41 13.54
C ALA A 353 25.16 -10.24 14.13
N GLN A 354 24.06 -10.54 14.84
CA GLN A 354 23.20 -9.52 15.46
C GLN A 354 23.89 -8.76 16.59
N THR A 355 24.77 -9.41 17.36
CA THR A 355 25.50 -8.77 18.46
C THR A 355 26.59 -7.81 17.98
N ARG A 356 27.12 -8.00 16.75
CA ARG A 356 28.15 -7.11 16.17
C ARG A 356 27.57 -5.80 15.62
N VAL A 357 26.33 -5.81 15.13
CA VAL A 357 25.66 -4.61 14.60
C VAL A 357 25.21 -3.69 15.75
N CYS A 358 24.73 -4.23 16.87
CA CYS A 358 24.38 -3.43 18.05
C CYS A 358 25.61 -2.84 18.79
N GLY A 359 26.80 -3.44 18.67
CA GLY A 359 28.03 -2.92 19.28
C GLY A 359 28.67 -1.74 18.54
N LEU A 360 28.48 -1.64 17.22
CA LEU A 360 29.07 -0.59 16.39
C LEU A 360 28.32 0.74 16.45
N LEU A 361 26.99 0.71 16.65
CA LEU A 361 26.17 1.92 16.78
C LEU A 361 26.37 2.67 18.11
N ARG A 362 26.96 2.03 19.13
CA ARG A 362 27.24 2.66 20.43
C ARG A 362 28.54 3.49 20.46
N LYS A 363 29.41 3.38 19.45
CA LYS A 363 30.68 4.13 19.38
C LYS A 363 30.65 5.41 18.54
N HIS A 364 29.60 5.65 17.75
CA HIS A 364 29.46 6.87 16.94
C HIS A 364 28.47 7.92 17.48
N ALA A 365 27.79 7.64 18.59
CA ALA A 365 26.89 8.61 19.25
C ALA A 365 27.55 9.39 20.42
N LEU A 366 28.85 9.19 20.66
CA LEU A 366 29.64 9.93 21.64
C LEU A 366 30.97 10.35 21.01
N ARG A 367 30.91 11.33 20.11
CA ARG A 367 32.03 12.24 19.77
C ARG A 367 31.50 13.49 19.11
#